data_AF-A0A3R6WAH0-F1
#
_entry.id   AF-A0A3R6WAH0-F1
#
_cell.length_a   1.000
_cell.length_b   1.000
_cell.length_c   1.000
_cell.angle_alpha   90.00
_cell.angle_beta   90.00
_cell.angle_gamma   90.00
#
_symmetry.space_group_name_H-M   'P 1'
#
loop_
_entity.id
_entity.type
_entity.pdbx_description
1 polymer ?
#
loop_
_entity_poly.entity_id
_entity_poly.type
_entity_poly.pdbx_seq_one_letter_code
_entity_poly.pdbx_strand_id
1 'polypeptide(L)'
;MHIVIPVVNKNKTKYICPGDTADLAQGPNRKHRTDAQVQAIEDDADADVNRECHTANDRCIEKLKRGEYKDSKFFKCFPTSDQIFELQAISTTVHNKTIYAYKLIGGTSKTKSLYFQSLLHAREWVAGSSNLYALASILDDIANKKQTAAELFNLYFVPIVNIDGYDISWNSNRLQR
;
A
#
# COMPACT_ATOMS: atom_id res chain seq x y z
N MET A 1 4.18 -12.21 -21.76
CA MET A 1 3.71 -12.14 -20.37
C MET A 1 2.86 -10.89 -20.21
N HIS A 2 1.53 -11.05 -20.07
CA HIS A 2 0.64 -9.91 -19.83
C HIS A 2 0.69 -9.54 -18.35
N ILE A 3 1.66 -8.71 -17.97
CA ILE A 3 1.57 -7.98 -16.70
C ILE A 3 0.60 -6.83 -16.93
N VAL A 4 -0.65 -7.00 -16.54
CA VAL A 4 -1.56 -5.85 -16.38
C VAL A 4 -1.16 -5.15 -15.09
N ILE A 5 -0.08 -4.38 -15.16
CA ILE A 5 -0.05 -3.13 -14.42
C ILE A 5 -1.12 -2.27 -15.10
N PRO A 6 -2.17 -1.84 -14.40
CA PRO A 6 -3.21 -1.05 -15.02
C PRO A 6 -2.62 0.32 -15.36
N VAL A 7 -2.22 0.48 -16.63
CA VAL A 7 -2.39 1.76 -17.31
C VAL A 7 -3.87 2.09 -17.11
N VAL A 8 -4.12 3.11 -16.29
CA VAL A 8 -5.44 3.41 -15.73
C VAL A 8 -6.49 3.40 -16.84
N ASN A 9 -7.61 2.72 -16.60
CA ASN A 9 -8.68 2.57 -17.58
C ASN A 9 -9.08 3.97 -18.09
N LYS A 10 -8.85 4.24 -19.37
CA LYS A 10 -8.83 5.60 -19.95
C LYS A 10 -10.14 6.39 -19.78
N ASN A 11 -11.22 5.72 -19.41
CA ASN A 11 -12.54 6.32 -19.18
C ASN A 11 -12.82 6.64 -17.69
N LYS A 12 -11.89 6.40 -16.75
CA LYS A 12 -11.92 6.95 -15.38
C LYS A 12 -10.87 8.07 -15.26
N THR A 13 -11.24 9.29 -15.65
CA THR A 13 -10.41 10.50 -15.45
C THR A 13 -10.31 10.87 -13.97
N LYS A 14 -9.31 10.34 -13.29
CA LYS A 14 -8.77 10.92 -12.05
C LYS A 14 -7.25 10.83 -12.07
N TYR A 15 -6.60 11.97 -12.30
CA TYR A 15 -5.23 12.17 -11.85
C TYR A 15 -5.21 12.00 -10.33
N ILE A 16 -4.32 11.16 -9.79
CA ILE A 16 -4.18 10.93 -8.34
C ILE A 16 -2.86 11.55 -7.90
N CYS A 17 -2.86 12.88 -7.92
CA CYS A 17 -1.82 13.75 -7.43
C CYS A 17 -2.57 14.89 -6.69
N PRO A 18 -2.75 14.81 -5.36
CA PRO A 18 -3.44 15.86 -4.61
C PRO A 18 -2.66 17.18 -4.67
N GLY A 19 -3.37 18.28 -4.89
CA GLY A 19 -2.87 19.63 -4.61
C GLY A 19 -3.48 20.15 -3.31
N ASP A 20 -2.63 20.68 -2.45
CA ASP A 20 -2.84 21.67 -1.39
C ASP A 20 -4.17 21.67 -0.60
N THR A 21 -4.07 21.29 0.68
CA THR A 21 -4.29 22.19 1.82
C THR A 21 -3.66 21.55 3.09
N ALA A 22 -3.36 22.33 4.14
CA ALA A 22 -2.54 21.90 5.27
C ALA A 22 -3.18 22.16 6.64
N ASP A 23 -2.87 21.32 7.64
CA ASP A 23 -2.71 21.65 9.08
C ASP A 23 -2.15 20.42 9.86
N LEU A 24 -1.97 20.49 11.20
CA LEU A 24 -1.02 19.69 12.03
C LEU A 24 -1.63 19.07 13.34
N ALA A 25 -1.09 17.93 13.89
CA ALA A 25 -0.85 17.58 15.35
C ALA A 25 -1.15 16.11 15.88
N GLN A 26 -0.86 15.78 17.20
CA GLN A 26 -0.40 14.41 17.66
C GLN A 26 -0.44 13.95 19.21
N GLY A 27 -0.26 12.63 19.61
CA GLY A 27 -0.20 11.90 21.00
C GLY A 27 0.94 10.80 21.45
N PRO A 28 0.93 9.44 21.72
CA PRO A 28 1.99 8.80 22.53
C PRO A 28 2.68 7.51 22.01
N ASN A 29 3.83 7.15 22.56
CA ASN A 29 4.04 5.82 23.18
C ASN A 29 5.53 5.58 23.49
N ARG A 30 5.85 5.72 24.78
CA ARG A 30 6.65 4.74 25.51
C ARG A 30 8.01 4.34 24.89
N LYS A 31 8.81 5.36 24.58
CA LYS A 31 10.10 5.50 25.29
C LYS A 31 9.82 6.34 26.56
N HIS A 32 10.78 6.50 27.46
CA HIS A 32 10.78 7.74 28.25
C HIS A 32 10.89 8.90 27.26
N ARG A 33 9.86 9.74 27.25
CA ARG A 33 9.52 10.74 26.24
C ARG A 33 9.07 11.98 27.00
N THR A 34 9.37 13.16 26.48
CA THR A 34 8.80 14.41 27.01
C THR A 34 7.29 14.43 26.76
N ASP A 35 6.54 15.27 27.48
CA ASP A 35 5.08 15.29 27.33
C ASP A 35 4.66 15.64 25.89
N ALA A 36 5.39 16.52 25.21
CA ALA A 36 5.23 16.80 23.77
C ALA A 36 5.53 15.60 22.83
N GLN A 37 6.21 14.56 23.31
CA GLN A 37 6.42 13.27 22.61
C GLN A 37 5.44 12.17 23.08
N VAL A 38 4.70 12.46 24.15
CA VAL A 38 3.39 11.88 24.51
C VAL A 38 2.25 12.71 23.86
N GLN A 39 2.61 13.76 23.09
CA GLN A 39 1.80 14.59 22.20
C GLN A 39 2.34 14.59 20.73
N ALA A 40 2.68 13.37 20.24
CA ALA A 40 3.27 12.87 18.98
C ALA A 40 2.67 11.58 18.25
N ILE A 41 1.63 10.85 18.75
CA ILE A 41 0.92 9.57 18.28
C ILE A 41 -0.54 9.15 18.87
N GLU A 42 -1.46 9.96 19.45
CA GLU A 42 -2.83 9.62 20.08
C GLU A 42 -3.85 10.18 19.11
N ASP A 43 -3.87 11.52 19.06
CA ASP A 43 -4.30 12.30 17.92
C ASP A 43 -3.48 11.89 16.68
N ASP A 44 -4.04 12.06 15.49
CA ASP A 44 -3.77 11.16 14.35
C ASP A 44 -2.35 11.17 13.76
N ALA A 45 -1.50 12.18 14.05
CA ALA A 45 -0.04 12.06 14.12
C ALA A 45 0.75 11.30 13.04
N ASP A 46 0.83 9.97 13.18
CA ASP A 46 1.45 9.04 12.24
C ASP A 46 0.73 9.12 10.88
N ALA A 47 -0.58 9.36 10.87
CA ALA A 47 -1.35 9.70 9.70
C ALA A 47 -0.90 11.04 9.12
N ASP A 48 -0.80 12.09 9.94
CA ASP A 48 -0.57 13.45 9.44
C ASP A 48 0.86 13.66 8.93
N VAL A 49 1.89 13.19 9.63
CA VAL A 49 3.26 13.12 9.11
C VAL A 49 3.35 12.27 7.84
N ASN A 50 2.47 11.28 7.68
CA ASN A 50 2.38 10.48 6.48
C ASN A 50 1.57 11.19 5.37
N ARG A 51 0.58 12.03 5.68
CA ARG A 51 -0.10 12.95 4.72
C ARG A 51 0.88 14.02 4.23
N GLU A 52 1.65 14.66 5.11
CA GLU A 52 2.78 15.53 4.77
C GLU A 52 3.78 14.81 3.86
N CYS A 53 4.13 13.56 4.19
CA CYS A 53 4.97 12.73 3.33
C CYS A 53 4.34 12.54 1.95
N HIS A 54 3.03 12.31 1.82
CA HIS A 54 2.36 12.15 0.52
C HIS A 54 2.46 13.43 -0.31
N THR A 55 2.22 14.59 0.29
CA THR A 55 2.37 15.92 -0.35
C THR A 55 3.80 16.15 -0.83
N ALA A 56 4.81 15.89 0.02
CA ALA A 56 6.21 16.07 -0.33
C ALA A 56 6.75 15.09 -1.39
N ASN A 57 6.09 13.95 -1.62
CA ASN A 57 6.64 12.84 -2.40
C ASN A 57 6.00 12.58 -3.77
N ASP A 58 5.10 13.43 -4.29
CA ASP A 58 4.70 13.44 -5.72
C ASP A 58 4.42 12.02 -6.28
N ARG A 59 3.50 11.30 -5.61
CA ARG A 59 3.33 9.83 -5.74
C ARG A 59 2.57 9.40 -7.01
N CYS A 60 2.57 10.24 -8.06
CA CYS A 60 1.84 10.03 -9.31
C CYS A 60 2.31 8.77 -10.04
N ILE A 61 1.42 7.79 -10.24
CA ILE A 61 1.70 6.50 -10.88
C ILE A 61 2.22 6.64 -12.33
N GLU A 62 1.85 7.71 -13.02
CA GLU A 62 2.32 8.05 -14.37
C GLU A 62 3.84 8.24 -14.48
N LYS A 63 4.53 8.47 -13.34
CA LYS A 63 5.99 8.62 -13.26
C LYS A 63 6.72 7.30 -12.93
N LEU A 64 6.02 6.17 -12.80
CA LEU A 64 6.62 4.87 -12.48
C LEU A 64 7.41 4.30 -13.67
N LYS A 65 8.74 4.27 -13.54
CA LYS A 65 9.63 3.65 -14.53
C LYS A 65 9.67 2.12 -14.35
N ARG A 66 9.49 1.40 -15.46
CA ARG A 66 9.50 -0.07 -15.48
C ARG A 66 10.88 -0.62 -15.16
N GLY A 67 10.96 -1.45 -14.11
CA GLY A 67 12.22 -2.03 -13.62
C GLY A 67 12.83 -1.27 -12.43
N GLU A 68 12.22 -0.17 -12.00
CA GLU A 68 12.60 0.69 -10.88
C GLU A 68 11.36 1.08 -10.03
N TYR A 69 10.34 0.22 -9.98
CA TYR A 69 9.09 0.43 -9.25
C TYR A 69 9.30 0.57 -7.73
N LYS A 70 10.15 -0.27 -7.14
CA LYS A 70 10.46 -0.27 -5.71
C LYS A 70 11.20 1.01 -5.27
N ASP A 71 11.95 1.62 -6.19
CA ASP A 71 12.77 2.81 -5.97
C ASP A 71 11.95 4.11 -6.10
N SER A 72 10.66 3.98 -6.45
CA SER A 72 9.69 5.06 -6.52
C SER A 72 9.51 5.79 -5.18
N LYS A 73 9.29 7.11 -5.25
CA LYS A 73 8.83 7.93 -4.12
C LYS A 73 7.55 7.40 -3.46
N PHE A 74 6.75 6.57 -4.15
CA PHE A 74 5.62 5.85 -3.56
C PHE A 74 5.99 5.16 -2.24
N PHE A 75 7.17 4.53 -2.15
CA PHE A 75 7.62 3.77 -0.97
C PHE A 75 8.27 4.61 0.14
N LYS A 76 8.29 5.94 0.03
CA LYS A 76 8.73 6.83 1.12
C LYS A 76 7.70 6.98 2.24
N CYS A 77 6.44 6.63 1.98
CA CYS A 77 5.29 6.89 2.82
C CYS A 77 4.37 5.66 2.86
N PHE A 78 3.72 5.34 3.98
CA PHE A 78 2.75 4.23 4.01
C PHE A 78 1.49 4.63 3.21
N PRO A 79 0.94 3.77 2.33
CA PRO A 79 -0.20 4.13 1.48
C PRO A 79 -1.56 4.03 2.21
N THR A 80 -2.53 4.85 1.83
CA THR A 80 -3.93 4.68 2.25
C THR A 80 -4.60 3.53 1.48
N SER A 81 -5.79 3.13 1.90
CA SER A 81 -6.66 2.19 1.18
C SER A 81 -7.01 2.66 -0.24
N ASP A 82 -7.31 3.96 -0.43
CA ASP A 82 -7.55 4.58 -1.74
C ASP A 82 -6.37 4.48 -2.72
N GLN A 83 -5.17 4.18 -2.21
CA GLN A 83 -3.94 4.03 -3.00
C GLN A 83 -3.64 2.55 -3.34
N ILE A 84 -4.58 1.64 -3.04
CA ILE A 84 -4.56 0.23 -3.45
C ILE A 84 -5.51 0.03 -4.63
N PHE A 85 -4.96 -0.23 -5.81
CA PHE A 85 -5.69 -0.10 -7.07
C PHE A 85 -6.47 -1.36 -7.48
N GLU A 86 -7.60 -1.12 -8.15
CA GLU A 86 -8.51 -2.16 -8.64
C GLU A 86 -7.80 -3.12 -9.62
N LEU A 87 -7.54 -4.36 -9.18
CA LEU A 87 -6.97 -5.43 -10.01
C LEU A 87 -7.86 -6.66 -10.04
N GLN A 88 -8.03 -7.34 -8.91
CA GLN A 88 -8.98 -8.41 -8.74
C GLN A 88 -9.65 -8.28 -7.37
N ALA A 89 -10.98 -8.10 -7.36
CA ALA A 89 -11.78 -8.27 -6.15
C ALA A 89 -11.73 -9.74 -5.70
N ILE A 90 -11.45 -9.99 -4.42
CA ILE A 90 -11.37 -11.35 -3.85
C ILE A 90 -12.31 -11.60 -2.67
N SER A 91 -12.74 -10.54 -1.98
CA SER A 91 -13.66 -10.60 -0.84
C SER A 91 -14.24 -9.20 -0.55
N THR A 92 -15.08 -9.11 0.47
CA THR A 92 -15.75 -7.88 0.92
C THR A 92 -15.68 -7.79 2.44
N THR A 93 -15.48 -6.58 2.98
CA THR A 93 -15.44 -6.33 4.44
C THR A 93 -16.83 -6.23 5.08
N VAL A 94 -16.89 -6.08 6.41
CA VAL A 94 -18.15 -5.93 7.17
C VAL A 94 -18.87 -4.63 6.78
N HIS A 95 -18.13 -3.55 6.50
CA HIS A 95 -18.67 -2.29 5.97
C HIS A 95 -18.73 -2.25 4.43
N ASN A 96 -18.83 -3.42 3.78
CA ASN A 96 -19.02 -3.58 2.33
C ASN A 96 -17.90 -3.03 1.42
N LYS A 97 -16.67 -2.85 1.93
CA LYS A 97 -15.52 -2.43 1.11
C LYS A 97 -14.89 -3.63 0.41
N THR A 98 -14.53 -3.48 -0.86
CA THR A 98 -13.92 -4.57 -1.65
C THR A 98 -12.46 -4.80 -1.25
N ILE A 99 -12.11 -6.04 -0.93
CA ILE A 99 -10.73 -6.48 -0.70
C ILE A 99 -10.12 -6.87 -2.06
N TYR A 100 -9.00 -6.24 -2.43
CA TYR A 100 -8.32 -6.43 -3.71
C TYR A 100 -7.03 -7.25 -3.57
N ALA A 101 -6.75 -8.08 -4.58
CA ALA A 101 -5.50 -8.82 -4.72
C ALA A 101 -4.74 -8.44 -6.01
N TYR A 102 -3.42 -8.37 -5.89
CA TYR A 102 -2.49 -8.29 -7.01
C TYR A 102 -2.12 -9.72 -7.41
N LYS A 103 -2.60 -10.16 -8.58
CA LYS A 103 -2.38 -11.51 -9.11
C LYS A 103 -1.26 -11.50 -10.15
N LEU A 104 -0.20 -12.29 -9.91
CA LEU A 104 0.96 -12.39 -10.79
C LEU A 104 1.18 -13.84 -11.22
N ILE A 105 0.93 -14.12 -12.51
CA ILE A 105 1.13 -15.43 -13.13
C ILE A 105 2.16 -15.33 -14.26
N GLY A 106 3.27 -16.06 -14.12
CA GLY A 106 4.32 -16.15 -15.13
C GLY A 106 3.95 -17.05 -16.32
N GLY A 107 3.17 -16.52 -17.27
CA GLY A 107 2.75 -17.25 -18.47
C GLY A 107 1.57 -18.19 -18.19
N THR A 108 1.75 -19.49 -18.40
CA THR A 108 0.76 -20.51 -18.03
C THR A 108 0.64 -20.60 -16.49
N SER A 109 -0.58 -20.75 -16.00
CA SER A 109 -0.87 -20.97 -14.57
C SER A 109 -0.08 -22.17 -14.02
N LYS A 110 0.45 -22.00 -12.81
CA LYS A 110 1.20 -23.04 -12.08
C LYS A 110 0.24 -23.92 -11.28
N THR A 111 0.69 -25.11 -10.89
CA THR A 111 -0.05 -26.02 -9.99
C THR A 111 0.04 -25.64 -8.52
N LYS A 112 0.97 -24.75 -8.16
CA LYS A 112 1.16 -24.23 -6.79
C LYS A 112 1.03 -22.71 -6.78
N SER A 113 0.63 -22.17 -5.63
CA SER A 113 0.44 -20.74 -5.41
C SER A 113 1.11 -20.30 -4.12
N LEU A 114 1.58 -19.06 -4.07
CA LEU A 114 2.01 -18.39 -2.83
C LEU A 114 1.11 -17.18 -2.60
N TYR A 115 0.76 -16.97 -1.33
CA TYR A 115 -0.20 -15.95 -0.89
C TYR A 115 0.45 -15.10 0.21
N PHE A 116 0.52 -13.80 -0.03
CA PHE A 116 1.17 -12.82 0.83
C PHE A 116 0.14 -11.79 1.28
N GLN A 117 -0.25 -11.83 2.55
CA GLN A 117 -1.18 -10.87 3.14
C GLN A 117 -0.52 -9.98 4.18
N SER A 118 -1.08 -8.79 4.35
CA SER A 118 -0.68 -7.81 5.34
C SER A 118 -1.90 -7.05 5.85
N LEU A 119 -1.72 -6.29 6.95
CA LEU A 119 -2.79 -5.48 7.54
C LEU A 119 -4.06 -6.31 7.82
N LEU A 120 -3.86 -7.46 8.46
CA LEU A 120 -4.90 -8.12 9.26
C LEU A 120 -5.17 -7.31 10.53
N HIS A 121 -4.10 -6.78 11.12
CA HIS A 121 -4.18 -5.79 12.17
C HIS A 121 -4.01 -4.39 11.58
N ALA A 122 -4.97 -3.51 11.82
CA ALA A 122 -5.03 -2.19 11.20
C ALA A 122 -3.77 -1.32 11.44
N ARG A 123 -3.33 -1.19 12.69
CA ARG A 123 -2.16 -0.38 13.07
C ARG A 123 -0.80 -0.82 12.53
N GLU A 124 -0.69 -1.98 11.88
CA GLU A 124 0.59 -2.59 11.47
C GLU A 124 1.03 -2.10 10.07
N TRP A 125 1.02 -0.77 9.85
CA TRP A 125 1.21 -0.07 8.56
C TRP A 125 2.43 -0.50 7.75
N VAL A 126 3.54 -0.79 8.43
CA VAL A 126 4.78 -1.29 7.81
C VAL A 126 4.58 -2.62 7.09
N ALA A 127 3.66 -3.49 7.54
CA ALA A 127 3.34 -4.74 6.88
C ALA A 127 2.72 -4.50 5.49
N GLY A 128 1.77 -3.57 5.37
CA GLY A 128 1.14 -3.20 4.10
C GLY A 128 2.15 -2.68 3.07
N SER A 129 3.03 -1.79 3.53
CA SER A 129 4.10 -1.24 2.67
C SER A 129 5.16 -2.30 2.31
N SER A 130 5.50 -3.20 3.23
CA SER A 130 6.44 -4.31 2.97
C SER A 130 5.89 -5.28 1.93
N ASN A 131 4.59 -5.59 1.99
CA ASN A 131 3.93 -6.48 1.03
C ASN A 131 3.90 -5.88 -0.40
N LEU A 132 3.61 -4.58 -0.50
CA LEU A 132 3.70 -3.82 -1.76
C LEU A 132 5.13 -3.69 -2.27
N TYR A 133 6.11 -3.49 -1.39
CA TYR A 133 7.53 -3.38 -1.76
C TYR A 133 8.10 -4.72 -2.25
N ALA A 134 7.68 -5.84 -1.64
CA ALA A 134 8.00 -7.18 -2.12
C ALA A 134 7.42 -7.45 -3.51
N LEU A 135 6.15 -7.07 -3.75
CA LEU A 135 5.53 -7.12 -5.07
C LEU A 135 6.29 -6.25 -6.09
N ALA A 136 6.60 -5.00 -5.75
CA ALA A 136 7.33 -4.09 -6.64
C ALA A 136 8.73 -4.63 -6.99
N SER A 137 9.46 -5.14 -5.99
CA SER A 137 10.77 -5.77 -6.19
C SER A 137 10.71 -6.97 -7.14
N ILE A 138 9.66 -7.80 -7.03
CA ILE A 138 9.45 -8.95 -7.94
C ILE A 138 9.07 -8.47 -9.35
N LEU A 139 8.25 -7.43 -9.49
CA LEU A 139 7.94 -6.80 -10.78
C LEU A 139 9.18 -6.19 -11.45
N ASP A 140 10.08 -5.61 -10.65
CA ASP A 140 11.36 -5.07 -11.12
C ASP A 140 12.32 -6.17 -11.56
N ASP A 141 12.45 -7.24 -10.79
CA ASP A 141 13.30 -8.37 -11.15
C ASP A 141 12.78 -9.08 -12.41
N ILE A 142 11.46 -9.21 -12.58
CA ILE A 142 10.82 -9.68 -13.83
C ILE A 142 11.11 -8.72 -15.00
N ALA A 143 10.98 -7.41 -14.81
CA ALA A 143 11.27 -6.43 -15.86
C ALA A 143 12.74 -6.45 -16.29
N ASN A 144 13.64 -6.66 -15.33
CA ASN A 144 15.09 -6.82 -15.52
C ASN A 144 15.52 -8.26 -15.89
N LYS A 145 14.58 -9.16 -16.23
CA LYS A 145 14.81 -10.54 -16.68
C LYS A 145 15.57 -11.44 -15.70
N LYS A 146 15.48 -11.18 -14.40
CA LYS A 146 16.03 -12.04 -13.35
C LYS A 146 15.04 -13.16 -12.98
N GLN A 147 15.56 -14.22 -12.38
CA GLN A 147 14.72 -15.31 -11.88
C GLN A 147 13.87 -14.87 -10.68
N THR A 148 12.59 -15.23 -10.68
CA THR A 148 11.67 -14.92 -9.56
C THR A 148 10.72 -16.08 -9.24
N ALA A 149 10.10 -16.05 -8.05
CA ALA A 149 9.11 -17.04 -7.63
C ALA A 149 7.90 -17.18 -8.58
N ALA A 150 7.62 -16.17 -9.42
CA ALA A 150 6.53 -16.18 -10.40
C ALA A 150 6.73 -17.20 -11.55
N GLU A 151 7.94 -17.75 -11.71
CA GLU A 151 8.20 -18.87 -12.63
C GLU A 151 7.61 -20.19 -12.13
N LEU A 152 7.69 -20.42 -10.81
CA LEU A 152 7.36 -21.67 -10.15
C LEU A 152 5.96 -21.67 -9.49
N PHE A 153 5.48 -20.49 -9.07
CA PHE A 153 4.23 -20.31 -8.34
C PHE A 153 3.35 -19.22 -8.97
N ASN A 154 2.04 -19.35 -8.84
CA ASN A 154 1.14 -18.19 -9.00
C ASN A 154 1.26 -17.33 -7.73
N LEU A 155 1.59 -16.05 -7.84
CA LEU A 155 1.75 -15.18 -6.67
C LEU A 155 0.50 -14.31 -6.49
N TYR A 156 0.03 -14.22 -5.24
CA TYR A 156 -1.11 -13.41 -4.83
C TYR A 156 -0.69 -12.51 -3.68
N PHE A 157 -0.78 -11.19 -3.86
CA PHE A 157 -0.48 -10.21 -2.80
C PHE A 157 -1.76 -9.47 -2.42
N VAL A 158 -2.10 -9.45 -1.13
CA VAL A 158 -3.25 -8.73 -0.57
C VAL A 158 -2.74 -7.71 0.45
N PRO A 159 -2.51 -6.45 0.02
CA PRO A 159 -1.86 -5.43 0.87
C PRO A 159 -2.66 -5.06 2.11
N ILE A 160 -3.99 -5.09 2.03
CA ILE A 160 -4.91 -4.78 3.13
C ILE A 160 -6.04 -5.81 3.13
N VAL A 161 -6.12 -6.64 4.17
CA VAL A 161 -7.28 -7.53 4.39
C VAL A 161 -8.32 -6.91 5.32
N ASN A 162 -7.89 -6.10 6.30
CA ASN A 162 -8.77 -5.39 7.24
C ASN A 162 -8.91 -3.91 6.82
N ILE A 163 -9.59 -3.63 5.70
CA ILE A 163 -9.74 -2.25 5.19
C ILE A 163 -10.55 -1.38 6.16
N ASP A 164 -11.62 -1.94 6.75
CA ASP A 164 -12.47 -1.21 7.71
C ASP A 164 -11.66 -0.72 8.91
N GLY A 165 -10.87 -1.59 9.54
CA GLY A 165 -9.98 -1.23 10.63
C GLY A 165 -8.84 -0.33 10.16
N TYR A 166 -8.27 -0.55 8.97
CA TYR A 166 -7.18 0.26 8.44
C TYR A 166 -7.58 1.72 8.31
N ASP A 167 -8.76 1.99 7.76
CA ASP A 167 -9.28 3.34 7.61
C ASP A 167 -9.59 4.00 8.96
N ILE A 168 -10.01 3.24 9.98
CA ILE A 168 -10.10 3.73 11.37
C ILE A 168 -8.71 4.10 11.90
N SER A 169 -7.68 3.30 11.60
CA SER A 169 -6.29 3.59 12.03
C SER A 169 -5.66 4.81 11.38
N TRP A 170 -6.27 5.35 10.33
CA TRP A 170 -5.82 6.54 9.61
C TRP A 170 -6.56 7.83 10.00
N ASN A 171 -7.74 7.75 10.63
CA ASN A 171 -8.67 8.90 10.72
C ASN A 171 -9.43 9.01 12.06
N SER A 172 -9.05 8.28 13.11
CA SER A 172 -9.70 8.40 14.44
C SER A 172 -9.06 7.54 15.55
N ASN A 173 -8.38 6.43 15.24
CA ASN A 173 -7.72 5.61 16.26
C ASN A 173 -6.51 4.86 15.67
N ARG A 174 -5.36 5.53 15.67
CA ARG A 174 -4.07 5.00 15.22
C ARG A 174 -3.68 3.63 15.80
N LEU A 175 -4.21 3.26 16.96
CA LEU A 175 -3.96 2.00 17.67
C LEU A 175 -5.03 0.93 17.46
N GLN A 176 -5.99 1.13 16.54
CA GLN A 176 -6.93 0.10 16.10
C GLN A 176 -6.20 -1.19 15.69
N ARG A 177 -6.76 -2.34 16.07
CA ARG A 177 -6.29 -3.66 15.65
C ARG A 177 -7.28 -4.27 14.66
#